data_AF-A0AAD9NL08-F1
#
_entry.id   AF-A0AAD9NL08-F1
#
_cell.length_a   1.000
_cell.length_b   1.000
_cell.length_c   1.000
_cell.angle_alpha   90.00
_cell.angle_beta   90.00
_cell.angle_gamma   90.00
#
_symmetry.space_group_name_H-M   'P 1'
#
loop_
_entity.id
_entity.type
_entity.pdbx_description
1 polymer ?
#
loop_
_entity_poly.entity_id
_entity_poly.type
_entity_poly.pdbx_seq_one_letter_code
_entity_poly.pdbx_strand_id
1 'polypeptide(L)'
;MVSTNSATPKQLWECINKILHRRPAPSLPTHASIKSLCNSFSSHFKDKISVIQSTFTGHTPHTVHADFPQLNFQLASFEPATTTEVRNIIMSSPSKSCDLDPIPTILLKACLDVLIKPMTDIINASICYGFFPDDFKCAHVNPVLKKPTLPKDELNSYRPISNLSFILPNT
;
A
#
# COMPACT_ATOMS: atom_id res chain seq x y z
N MET A 1 -25.41 4.24 -19.02
CA MET A 1 -24.78 3.21 -18.17
C MET A 1 -23.86 2.29 -18.96
N VAL A 2 -24.32 1.68 -20.06
CA VAL A 2 -23.47 0.87 -20.96
C VAL A 2 -22.55 1.75 -21.81
N SER A 3 -23.05 2.88 -22.31
CA SER A 3 -22.26 3.86 -23.08
C SER A 3 -21.18 4.57 -22.26
N THR A 4 -21.32 4.65 -20.93
CA THR A 4 -20.40 5.34 -20.02
C THR A 4 -19.22 4.49 -19.52
N ASN A 5 -19.26 3.16 -19.71
CA ASN A 5 -18.23 2.22 -19.24
C ASN A 5 -17.65 1.35 -20.38
N SER A 6 -17.91 1.69 -21.65
CA SER A 6 -17.48 0.90 -22.80
C SER A 6 -15.95 0.91 -23.01
N ALA A 7 -15.26 1.94 -22.50
CA ALA A 7 -13.80 2.07 -22.60
C ALA A 7 -13.03 1.10 -21.66
N THR A 8 -13.71 0.47 -20.70
CA THR A 8 -13.10 -0.37 -19.66
C THR A 8 -13.90 -1.66 -19.46
N PRO A 9 -13.66 -2.70 -20.27
CA PRO A 9 -14.38 -3.98 -20.21
C PRO A 9 -14.49 -4.58 -18.80
N LYS A 10 -13.48 -4.35 -17.95
CA LYS A 10 -13.47 -4.76 -16.54
C LYS A 10 -14.54 -4.04 -15.70
N GLN A 11 -14.70 -2.73 -15.84
CA GLN A 11 -15.69 -1.96 -15.09
C GLN A 11 -17.11 -2.29 -15.56
N LEU A 12 -17.30 -2.48 -16.87
CA LEU A 12 -18.56 -2.96 -17.42
C LEU A 12 -18.92 -4.35 -16.87
N TRP A 13 -17.96 -5.27 -16.84
CA TRP A 13 -18.16 -6.61 -16.29
C TRP A 13 -18.45 -6.60 -14.79
N GLU A 14 -17.81 -5.73 -14.01
CA GLU A 14 -18.14 -5.54 -12.59
C GLU A 14 -19.54 -4.98 -12.39
N CYS A 15 -19.95 -4.01 -13.22
CA CYS A 15 -21.29 -3.44 -13.18
C CYS A 15 -22.37 -4.49 -13.48
N ILE A 16 -22.17 -5.31 -14.52
CA ILE A 16 -23.07 -6.42 -14.88
C ILE A 16 -23.15 -7.43 -13.73
N ASN A 17 -22.02 -7.83 -13.15
CA ASN A 17 -22.02 -8.78 -12.04
C ASN A 17 -22.73 -8.25 -10.80
N LYS A 18 -22.65 -6.93 -10.54
CA LYS A 18 -23.32 -6.26 -9.44
C LYS A 18 -24.83 -6.19 -9.66
N ILE A 19 -25.28 -5.73 -10.84
CA ILE A 19 -26.70 -5.62 -11.18
C ILE A 19 -27.39 -6.98 -11.17
N LEU A 20 -26.72 -7.99 -11.70
CA LEU A 20 -27.29 -9.34 -11.83
C LEU A 20 -27.06 -10.22 -10.59
N HIS A 21 -26.53 -9.66 -9.50
CA HIS A 21 -26.18 -10.39 -8.27
C HIS A 21 -25.39 -11.68 -8.53
N ARG A 22 -24.59 -11.70 -9.61
CA ARG A 22 -23.85 -12.90 -10.06
C ARG A 22 -22.70 -13.28 -9.15
N ARG A 23 -22.34 -12.41 -8.20
CA ARG A 23 -21.33 -12.70 -7.18
C ARG A 23 -22.02 -12.84 -5.82
N PRO A 24 -21.94 -14.00 -5.16
CA PRO A 24 -22.31 -14.09 -3.75
C PRO A 24 -21.46 -13.10 -2.96
N ALA A 25 -22.07 -12.43 -1.99
CA ALA A 25 -21.34 -11.53 -1.09
C ALA A 25 -20.12 -12.28 -0.52
N PRO A 26 -18.94 -11.65 -0.44
CA PRO A 26 -17.79 -12.28 0.18
C PRO A 26 -18.14 -12.59 1.63
N SER A 27 -18.40 -13.86 1.93
CA SER A 27 -18.65 -14.30 3.30
C SER A 27 -17.33 -14.22 4.07
N LEU A 28 -17.35 -13.51 5.18
CA LEU A 28 -16.24 -13.48 6.12
C LEU A 28 -16.06 -14.86 6.78
N PRO A 29 -14.87 -15.16 7.32
CA PRO A 29 -14.68 -16.31 8.21
C PRO A 29 -15.71 -16.30 9.34
N THR A 30 -16.05 -17.46 9.87
CA THR A 30 -16.90 -17.57 11.05
C THR A 30 -16.25 -16.84 12.24
N HIS A 31 -17.00 -15.98 12.93
CA HIS A 31 -16.45 -15.17 14.02
C HIS A 31 -17.52 -14.78 15.04
N ALA A 32 -17.09 -14.56 16.29
CA ALA A 32 -17.96 -14.08 17.37
C ALA A 32 -18.27 -12.57 17.26
N SER A 33 -17.29 -11.78 16.82
CA SER A 33 -17.44 -10.35 16.54
C SER A 33 -16.43 -9.89 15.48
N ILE A 34 -16.73 -8.79 14.79
CA ILE A 34 -15.79 -8.20 13.82
C ILE A 34 -14.48 -7.81 14.50
N LYS A 35 -14.55 -7.24 15.71
CA LYS A 35 -13.35 -6.88 16.50
C LYS A 35 -12.46 -8.09 16.77
N SER A 36 -13.03 -9.21 17.19
CA SER A 36 -12.25 -10.44 17.43
C SER A 36 -11.63 -10.95 16.13
N LEU A 37 -12.35 -10.89 15.01
CA LEU A 37 -11.83 -11.31 13.71
C LEU A 37 -10.65 -10.43 13.26
N CYS A 38 -10.77 -9.10 13.38
CA CYS A 38 -9.70 -8.16 13.07
C CYS A 38 -8.45 -8.44 13.92
N ASN A 39 -8.63 -8.68 15.23
CA ASN A 39 -7.54 -9.01 16.12
C ASN A 39 -6.88 -10.34 15.74
N SER A 40 -7.65 -11.38 15.40
CA SER A 40 -7.12 -12.66 14.94
C SER A 40 -6.28 -12.52 13.66
N PHE A 41 -6.73 -11.74 12.68
CA PHE A 41 -5.93 -11.44 11.49
C PHE A 41 -4.66 -10.66 11.81
N SER A 42 -4.77 -9.62 12.66
CA SER A 42 -3.63 -8.81 13.09
C SER A 42 -2.55 -9.68 13.74
N SER A 43 -2.92 -10.51 14.72
CA SER A 43 -1.96 -11.42 15.37
C SER A 43 -1.38 -12.42 14.37
N HIS A 44 -2.21 -13.08 13.56
CA HIS A 44 -1.74 -14.06 12.58
C HIS A 44 -0.69 -13.49 11.62
N PHE A 45 -0.89 -12.26 11.12
CA PHE A 45 0.09 -11.63 10.23
C PHE A 45 1.37 -11.22 10.95
N LYS A 46 1.27 -10.71 12.20
CA LYS A 46 2.44 -10.38 13.02
C LYS A 46 3.27 -11.63 13.35
N ASP A 47 2.62 -12.72 13.73
CA ASP A 47 3.28 -13.97 14.08
C ASP A 47 4.05 -14.54 12.89
N LYS A 48 3.45 -14.50 11.68
CA LYS A 48 4.15 -14.90 10.45
C LYS A 48 5.42 -14.09 10.19
N ILE A 49 5.37 -12.78 10.40
CA ILE A 49 6.54 -11.92 10.25
C ILE A 49 7.60 -12.29 11.28
N SER A 50 7.21 -12.50 12.54
CA SER A 50 8.13 -12.91 13.61
C SER A 50 8.80 -14.25 13.30
N VAL A 51 8.05 -15.24 12.81
CA VAL A 51 8.61 -16.53 12.37
C VAL A 51 9.61 -16.33 11.24
N ILE A 52 9.28 -15.55 10.20
CA ILE A 52 10.19 -15.25 9.09
C ILE A 52 11.48 -14.58 9.62
N GLN A 53 11.35 -13.60 10.52
CA GLN A 53 12.50 -12.92 11.12
C GLN A 53 13.41 -13.90 11.89
N SER A 54 12.84 -14.85 12.63
CA SER A 54 13.61 -15.85 13.36
C SER A 54 14.41 -16.80 12.45
N THR A 55 13.99 -17.01 11.19
CA THR A 55 14.78 -17.81 10.24
C THR A 55 16.08 -17.12 9.81
N PHE A 56 16.18 -15.80 9.98
CA PHE A 56 17.39 -15.04 9.65
C PHE A 56 18.38 -14.98 10.82
N THR A 57 17.93 -15.18 12.06
CA THR A 57 18.81 -15.20 13.24
C THR A 57 19.60 -16.51 13.30
N GLY A 58 20.93 -16.43 13.25
CA GLY A 58 21.82 -17.60 13.29
C GLY A 58 22.69 -17.80 12.05
N HIS A 59 22.45 -17.03 10.99
CA HIS A 59 23.45 -16.86 9.94
C HIS A 59 24.48 -15.88 10.48
N THR A 60 25.66 -16.37 10.89
CA THR A 60 26.83 -15.51 10.90
C THR A 60 26.90 -14.87 9.52
N PRO A 61 27.18 -13.56 9.41
CA PRO A 61 27.53 -13.02 8.11
C PRO A 61 28.71 -13.86 7.65
N HIS A 62 28.48 -14.78 6.70
CA HIS A 62 29.55 -15.35 5.93
C HIS A 62 30.15 -14.13 5.29
N THR A 63 31.28 -13.67 5.84
CA THR A 63 32.12 -12.68 5.21
C THR A 63 32.54 -13.35 3.92
N VAL A 64 31.72 -13.18 2.88
CA VAL A 64 32.16 -13.42 1.53
C VAL A 64 33.25 -12.38 1.40
N HIS A 65 34.51 -12.81 1.54
CA HIS A 65 35.67 -12.10 1.02
C HIS A 65 35.53 -12.11 -0.51
N ALA A 66 34.47 -11.47 -1.00
CA ALA A 66 34.43 -11.01 -2.35
C ALA A 66 35.36 -9.80 -2.32
N ASP A 67 36.44 -9.88 -3.10
CA ASP A 67 37.24 -8.73 -3.50
C ASP A 67 36.33 -7.80 -4.31
N PHE A 68 35.39 -7.15 -3.64
CA PHE A 68 34.70 -6.00 -4.19
C PHE A 68 35.77 -4.92 -4.34
N PRO A 69 35.96 -4.35 -5.54
CA PRO A 69 36.82 -3.19 -5.66
C PRO A 69 36.37 -2.18 -4.62
N GLN A 70 37.30 -1.65 -3.81
CA GLN A 70 37.03 -0.53 -2.93
C GLN A 70 36.55 0.63 -3.79
N LEU A 71 35.23 0.74 -3.93
CA LEU A 71 34.57 1.86 -4.55
C LEU A 71 34.68 3.02 -3.56
N ASN A 72 35.63 3.92 -3.79
CA ASN A 72 35.80 5.17 -3.04
C ASN A 72 34.73 6.21 -3.42
N PHE A 73 33.48 5.77 -3.60
CA PHE A 73 32.36 6.65 -3.91
C PHE A 73 31.43 6.67 -2.71
N GLN A 74 31.40 7.80 -2.01
CA GLN A 74 30.42 8.07 -0.97
C GLN A 74 29.30 8.89 -1.58
N LEU A 75 28.06 8.38 -1.50
CA LEU A 75 26.88 9.17 -1.82
C LEU A 75 26.72 10.25 -0.73
N ALA A 76 27.17 11.47 -1.02
CA ALA A 76 27.12 12.58 -0.06
C ALA A 76 25.70 13.15 0.10
N SER A 77 24.92 13.14 -0.98
CA SER A 77 23.58 13.73 -1.04
C SER A 77 22.77 13.16 -2.19
N PHE A 78 21.45 13.25 -2.08
CA PHE A 78 20.54 13.02 -3.20
C PHE A 78 20.24 14.34 -3.91
N GLU A 79 20.09 14.26 -5.23
CA GLU A 79 19.50 15.36 -5.99
C GLU A 79 18.03 15.54 -5.57
N PRO A 80 17.60 16.77 -5.20
CA PRO A 80 16.21 17.02 -4.85
C PRO A 80 15.27 16.75 -6.03
N ALA A 81 14.14 16.10 -5.73
CA ALA A 81 13.07 15.92 -6.70
C ALA A 81 12.46 17.26 -7.11
N THR A 82 12.16 17.41 -8.39
CA THR A 82 11.50 18.59 -8.95
C THR A 82 9.97 18.49 -8.82
N THR A 83 9.30 19.65 -8.82
CA THR A 83 7.82 19.68 -8.84
C THR A 83 7.24 19.04 -10.11
N THR A 84 7.96 19.09 -11.22
CA THR A 84 7.57 18.43 -12.48
C THR A 84 7.61 16.91 -12.35
N GLU A 85 8.68 16.35 -11.80
CA GLU A 85 8.80 14.90 -11.55
C GLU A 85 7.70 14.41 -10.61
N VAL A 86 7.53 15.10 -9.47
CA VAL A 86 6.51 14.76 -8.49
C VAL A 86 5.11 14.85 -9.11
N ARG A 87 4.82 15.89 -9.91
CA ARG A 87 3.54 16.03 -10.61
C ARG A 87 3.30 14.84 -11.54
N ASN A 88 4.29 14.47 -12.34
CA ASN A 88 4.16 13.38 -13.29
C ASN A 88 3.90 12.04 -12.60
N ILE A 89 4.57 11.78 -11.47
CA ILE A 89 4.36 10.59 -10.64
C ILE A 89 2.94 10.59 -10.05
N ILE A 90 2.48 11.69 -9.48
CA ILE A 90 1.12 11.79 -8.92
C ILE A 90 0.08 11.59 -10.01
N MET A 91 0.21 12.25 -11.16
CA MET A 91 -0.77 12.18 -12.23
C MET A 91 -0.85 10.78 -12.87
N SER A 92 0.29 10.10 -13.02
CA SER A 92 0.35 8.71 -13.53
C SER A 92 -0.09 7.65 -12.51
N SER A 93 -0.07 7.96 -11.22
CA SER A 93 -0.52 7.04 -10.18
C SER A 93 -2.01 6.72 -10.27
N PRO A 94 -2.48 5.52 -9.92
CA PRO A 94 -3.92 5.23 -9.86
C PRO A 94 -4.64 6.18 -8.89
N SER A 95 -5.84 6.64 -9.25
CA SER A 95 -6.68 7.47 -8.35
C SER A 95 -7.38 6.62 -7.29
N LYS A 96 -6.61 5.84 -6.54
CA LYS A 96 -7.08 5.07 -5.38
C LYS A 96 -6.99 5.96 -4.15
N SER A 97 -7.99 5.86 -3.27
CA SER A 97 -8.00 6.57 -1.99
C SER A 97 -7.89 5.57 -0.84
N CYS A 98 -7.36 6.04 0.27
CA CYS A 98 -7.35 5.39 1.56
C CYS A 98 -8.38 6.07 2.47
N ASP A 99 -8.99 5.31 3.39
CA ASP A 99 -9.90 5.87 4.39
C ASP A 99 -9.16 6.78 5.40
N LEU A 100 -7.82 6.69 5.41
CA LEU A 100 -6.93 7.55 6.18
C LEU A 100 -6.55 8.84 5.41
N ASP A 101 -6.94 8.99 4.15
CA ASP A 101 -6.68 10.21 3.38
C ASP A 101 -7.60 11.34 3.85
N PRO A 102 -7.10 12.58 3.98
CA PRO A 102 -7.93 13.74 4.31
C PRO A 102 -8.90 14.11 3.17
N ILE A 103 -8.53 13.77 1.92
CA ILE A 103 -9.35 13.99 0.72
C ILE A 103 -9.18 12.83 -0.27
N PRO A 104 -10.21 12.50 -1.06
CA PRO A 104 -10.07 11.54 -2.14
C PRO A 104 -8.97 11.94 -3.15
N THR A 105 -8.18 10.96 -3.61
CA THR A 105 -7.06 11.18 -4.55
C THR A 105 -7.50 11.85 -5.85
N ILE A 106 -8.74 11.65 -6.29
CA ILE A 106 -9.31 12.35 -7.46
C ILE A 106 -9.36 13.86 -7.22
N LEU A 107 -9.80 14.29 -6.03
CA LEU A 107 -9.83 15.70 -5.66
C LEU A 107 -8.43 16.25 -5.43
N LEU A 108 -7.53 15.46 -4.83
CA LEU A 108 -6.12 15.83 -4.72
C LEU A 108 -5.51 16.14 -6.08
N LYS A 109 -5.75 15.28 -7.08
CA LYS A 109 -5.28 15.52 -8.46
C LYS A 109 -5.89 16.76 -9.09
N ALA A 110 -7.18 17.01 -8.84
CA ALA A 110 -7.87 18.21 -9.33
C ALA A 110 -7.29 19.49 -8.70
N CYS A 111 -6.80 19.42 -7.46
CA CYS A 111 -6.18 20.54 -6.73
C CYS A 111 -4.64 20.52 -6.74
N LEU A 112 -4.03 19.68 -7.58
CA LEU A 112 -2.59 19.40 -7.51
C LEU A 112 -1.73 20.65 -7.74
N ASP A 113 -2.20 21.60 -8.53
CA ASP A 113 -1.46 22.83 -8.82
C ASP A 113 -1.13 23.63 -7.55
N VAL A 114 -2.01 23.59 -6.54
CA VAL A 114 -1.81 24.25 -5.24
C VAL A 114 -1.00 23.37 -4.29
N LEU A 115 -1.15 22.04 -4.38
CA LEU A 115 -0.54 21.08 -3.47
C LEU A 115 0.86 20.63 -3.88
N ILE A 116 1.25 20.81 -5.14
CA ILE A 116 2.48 20.20 -5.68
C ILE A 116 3.73 20.67 -4.94
N LYS A 117 3.81 21.98 -4.64
CA LYS A 117 4.96 22.57 -3.97
C LYS A 117 5.17 22.01 -2.56
N PRO A 118 4.18 22.08 -1.64
CA PRO A 118 4.35 21.50 -0.31
C PRO A 118 4.59 19.98 -0.33
N MET A 119 3.97 19.25 -1.27
CA MET A 119 4.24 17.81 -1.41
C MET A 119 5.70 17.53 -1.83
N THR A 120 6.24 18.28 -2.79
CA THR A 120 7.64 18.16 -3.19
C THR A 120 8.59 18.51 -2.05
N ASP A 121 8.28 19.53 -1.26
CA ASP A 121 9.11 19.94 -0.13
C ASP A 121 9.14 18.86 0.98
N ILE A 122 8.00 18.21 1.28
CA ILE A 122 7.93 17.08 2.22
C ILE A 122 8.75 15.87 1.73
N ILE A 123 8.65 15.55 0.44
CA ILE A 123 9.41 14.44 -0.18
C ILE A 123 10.92 14.72 -0.07
N ASN A 124 11.35 15.92 -0.45
CA ASN A 124 12.75 16.30 -0.41
C ASN A 124 13.30 16.38 1.01
N ALA A 125 12.51 16.87 1.97
CA ALA A 125 12.88 16.81 3.38
C ALA A 125 13.08 15.36 3.85
N SER A 126 12.17 14.46 3.45
CA SER A 126 12.29 13.04 3.82
C SER A 126 13.55 12.38 3.26
N ILE A 127 13.89 12.69 2.00
CA ILE A 127 15.10 12.19 1.34
C ILE A 127 16.37 12.81 1.97
N CYS A 128 16.35 14.12 2.24
CA CYS A 128 17.51 14.85 2.76
C CYS A 128 17.85 14.46 4.21
N TYR A 129 16.84 14.37 5.08
CA TYR A 129 17.05 14.05 6.50
C TYR A 129 17.00 12.55 6.80
N GLY A 130 16.64 11.72 5.82
CA GLY A 130 16.42 10.28 6.02
C GLY A 130 15.27 9.97 6.98
N PHE A 131 14.37 10.94 7.21
CA PHE A 131 13.26 10.83 8.14
C PHE A 131 11.94 10.81 7.38
N PHE A 132 11.19 9.71 7.53
CA PHE A 132 9.86 9.59 6.96
C PHE A 132 8.81 9.64 8.07
N PRO A 133 7.76 10.48 7.95
CA PRO A 133 6.71 10.60 8.96
C PRO A 133 6.04 9.26 9.28
N ASP A 134 5.74 9.02 10.55
CA ASP A 134 5.12 7.76 10.99
C ASP A 134 3.71 7.58 10.43
N ASP A 135 2.98 8.67 10.22
CA ASP A 135 1.65 8.67 9.61
C ASP A 135 1.65 8.04 8.20
N PHE A 136 2.73 8.22 7.42
CA PHE A 136 2.87 7.56 6.12
C PHE A 136 3.29 6.08 6.23
N LYS A 137 3.70 5.61 7.41
CA LYS A 137 3.99 4.19 7.68
C LYS A 137 2.74 3.45 8.15
N CYS A 138 1.71 4.18 8.56
CA CYS A 138 0.42 3.62 8.90
C CYS A 138 -0.35 3.19 7.65
N ALA A 139 -1.08 2.09 7.76
CA ALA A 139 -1.88 1.55 6.67
C ALA A 139 -3.18 0.93 7.19
N HIS A 140 -4.25 1.08 6.42
CA HIS A 140 -5.46 0.29 6.62
C HIS A 140 -5.25 -1.10 6.00
N VAL A 141 -5.15 -2.13 6.84
CA VAL A 141 -4.87 -3.50 6.39
C VAL A 141 -6.16 -4.26 6.10
N ASN A 142 -6.33 -4.65 4.85
CA ASN A 142 -7.47 -5.44 4.38
C ASN A 142 -7.06 -6.90 4.13
N PRO A 143 -7.53 -7.87 4.94
CA PRO A 143 -7.31 -9.29 4.67
C PRO A 143 -8.12 -9.74 3.45
N VAL A 144 -7.44 -10.29 2.44
CA VAL A 144 -8.09 -10.80 1.22
C VAL A 144 -7.70 -12.26 0.97
N LEU A 145 -8.67 -13.08 0.57
CA LEU A 145 -8.39 -14.46 0.17
C LEU A 145 -7.35 -14.52 -0.96
N LYS A 146 -6.35 -15.38 -0.79
CA LYS A 146 -5.32 -15.69 -1.79
C LYS A 146 -5.94 -16.23 -3.07
N LYS A 147 -6.92 -17.13 -2.95
CA LYS A 147 -7.69 -17.70 -4.06
C LYS A 147 -9.16 -17.89 -3.63
N PRO A 148 -10.13 -17.76 -4.53
CA PRO A 148 -11.55 -17.94 -4.20
C PRO A 148 -11.91 -19.34 -3.69
N THR A 149 -11.11 -20.36 -4.05
CA THR A 149 -11.34 -21.77 -3.72
C THR A 149 -10.77 -22.19 -2.37
N LEU A 150 -10.01 -21.32 -1.69
CA LEU A 150 -9.40 -21.66 -0.42
C LEU A 150 -10.42 -21.58 0.73
N PRO A 151 -10.25 -22.40 1.78
CA PRO A 151 -11.11 -22.40 2.95
C PRO A 151 -11.09 -21.04 3.64
N LYS A 152 -12.28 -20.47 3.86
CA LYS A 152 -12.45 -19.13 4.42
C LYS A 152 -12.21 -19.07 5.92
N ASP A 153 -12.45 -20.17 6.63
CA ASP A 153 -12.22 -20.23 8.07
C ASP A 153 -10.72 -20.43 8.43
N GLU A 154 -9.85 -20.62 7.43
CA GLU A 154 -8.40 -20.71 7.63
C GLU A 154 -7.69 -19.37 7.39
N LEU A 155 -7.08 -18.80 8.43
CA LEU A 155 -6.34 -17.54 8.33
C LEU A 155 -5.16 -17.61 7.33
N ASN A 156 -4.57 -18.80 7.14
CA ASN A 156 -3.52 -19.05 6.16
C ASN A 156 -3.96 -18.81 4.71
N SER A 157 -5.26 -18.85 4.43
CA SER A 157 -5.84 -18.58 3.12
C SER A 157 -5.84 -17.10 2.76
N TYR A 158 -5.51 -16.20 3.70
CA TYR A 158 -5.57 -14.76 3.50
C TYR A 158 -4.17 -14.15 3.32
N ARG A 159 -4.11 -13.04 2.60
CA ARG A 159 -2.95 -12.15 2.56
C ARG A 159 -3.35 -10.75 3.04
N PRO A 160 -2.47 -10.04 3.76
CA PRO A 160 -2.72 -8.65 4.10
C PRO A 160 -2.53 -7.78 2.85
N ILE A 161 -3.48 -6.89 2.57
CA ILE A 161 -3.33 -5.81 1.60
C ILE A 161 -3.28 -4.50 2.39
N SER A 162 -2.11 -3.89 2.44
CA SER A 162 -1.91 -2.58 3.08
C SER A 162 -2.38 -1.48 2.14
N ASN A 163 -3.36 -0.68 2.57
CA ASN A 163 -3.75 0.56 1.91
C ASN A 163 -3.11 1.72 2.66
N LEU A 164 -2.08 2.33 2.07
CA LEU A 164 -1.38 3.48 2.64
C LEU A 164 -2.06 4.78 2.20
N SER A 165 -1.99 5.81 3.04
CA SER A 165 -2.44 7.14 2.67
C SER A 165 -1.64 7.67 1.48
N PHE A 166 -2.33 8.31 0.55
CA PHE A 166 -1.73 9.01 -0.58
C PHE A 166 -1.12 10.35 -0.14
N ILE A 167 -1.73 11.02 0.84
CA ILE A 167 -1.27 12.29 1.39
C ILE A 167 -1.48 12.31 2.91
N LEU A 168 -0.63 13.05 3.63
CA LEU A 168 -0.79 13.27 5.06
C LEU A 168 -2.01 14.16 5.38
N PRO A 169 -2.70 13.91 6.50
CA PRO A 169 -3.46 14.97 7.15
C PRO A 169 -2.50 16.07 7.63
N ASN A 170 -2.85 17.35 7.46
CA ASN A 170 -2.10 18.44 8.09
C ASN A 170 -2.16 18.25 9.62
N THR A 171 -1.03 17.99 10.25
CA THR A 171 -0.83 18.09 11.70
C THR A 171 -0.12 19.38 12.07
#